data_AF-A0A1H7AYI6-F1
#
_entry.id   AF-A0A1H7AYI6-F1
#
_cell.length_a   1.000
_cell.length_b   1.000
_cell.length_c   1.000
_cell.angle_alpha   90.00
_cell.angle_beta   90.00
_cell.angle_gamma   90.00
#
_symmetry.space_group_name_H-M   'P 1'
#
loop_
_entity.id
_entity.type
_entity.pdbx_description
1 polymer ?
#
loop_
_entity_poly.entity_id
_entity_poly.type
_entity_poly.pdbx_seq_one_letter_code
_entity_poly.pdbx_strand_id
1 'polypeptide(L)' 'MEYVIDLYDNGAGLPDDFEPRNSKSLGLQIVRTLIEDDMSGTFELYNDHGTHAKITVPSSLGGGK' A
#
# COMPACT_ATOMS: atom_id res chain seq x y z
N MET A 1 8.73 -17.01 2.37
CA MET A 1 7.65 -16.96 1.36
C MET A 1 6.95 -15.62 1.59
N GLU A 2 6.27 -15.07 0.61
CA GLU A 2 5.64 -13.74 0.71
C GLU A 2 4.22 -13.84 0.18
N TYR A 3 3.32 -13.03 0.74
CA TYR A 3 1.98 -12.84 0.21
C TYR A 3 1.93 -11.51 -0.53
N VAL A 4 1.34 -11.53 -1.72
CA VAL A 4 1.06 -10.33 -2.50
C VAL A 4 -0.44 -10.14 -2.54
N ILE A 5 -0.90 -8.98 -2.11
CA ILE A 5 -2.28 -8.53 -2.25
C ILE A 5 -2.27 -7.44 -3.33
N ASP A 6 -3.01 -7.68 -4.40
CA ASP A 6 -3.01 -6.84 -5.59
C ASP A 6 -4.43 -6.32 -5.83
N LEU A 7 -4.61 -5.00 -5.71
CA LEU A 7 -5.90 -4.33 -5.73
C LEU A 7 -5.91 -3.30 -6.86
N TYR A 8 -6.94 -3.33 -7.70
CA TYR A 8 -7.07 -2.41 -8.81
C TYR A 8 -8.52 -1.96 -8.98
N ASP A 9 -8.67 -0.71 -9.40
CA ASP A 9 -9.93 -0.18 -9.92
C ASP A 9 -9.75 0.30 -11.35
N ASN A 10 -10.86 0.58 -12.03
CA ASN A 10 -10.90 1.15 -13.37
C ASN A 10 -11.44 2.59 -13.38
N GLY A 11 -11.16 3.32 -12.30
CA GLY A 11 -11.60 4.70 -12.09
C GLY A 11 -10.70 5.73 -12.78
N ALA A 12 -10.77 6.97 -12.30
CA ALA A 12 -9.98 8.07 -12.87
C ALA A 12 -8.48 8.01 -12.53
N GLY A 13 -8.07 7.13 -11.62
CA GLY A 13 -6.70 7.06 -11.12
C GLY A 13 -6.34 8.17 -10.12
N LEU A 14 -5.07 8.22 -9.79
CA LEU A 14 -4.42 9.20 -8.94
C LEU A 14 -4.02 10.45 -9.77
N PRO A 15 -3.99 11.64 -9.16
CA PRO A 15 -3.34 12.81 -9.74
C PRO A 15 -1.88 12.53 -10.14
N ASP A 16 -1.38 13.19 -11.20
CA ASP A 16 0.00 13.01 -11.69
C ASP A 16 1.08 13.36 -10.66
N ASP A 17 0.78 14.27 -9.74
CA ASP A 17 1.63 14.73 -8.64
C ASP A 17 1.30 14.05 -7.30
N PHE A 18 0.52 12.96 -7.34
CA PHE A 18 0.14 12.24 -6.14
C PHE A 18 1.34 11.52 -5.54
N GLU A 19 1.79 12.01 -4.39
CA GLU A 19 2.84 11.38 -3.60
C GLU A 19 2.20 10.67 -2.39
N PRO A 20 2.10 9.32 -2.39
CA PRO A 20 1.45 8.58 -1.32
C PRO A 20 2.05 8.93 0.04
N ARG A 21 3.38 9.00 0.12
CA ARG A 21 4.13 9.31 1.34
C ARG A 21 3.88 10.72 1.88
N ASN A 22 3.60 11.67 0.99
CA ASN A 22 3.32 13.06 1.37
C ASN A 22 1.82 13.32 1.61
N SER A 23 0.96 12.32 1.35
CA SER A 23 -0.48 12.46 1.53
C SER A 23 -0.85 12.66 3.02
N LYS A 24 -1.66 13.70 3.28
CA LYS A 24 -2.26 13.97 4.59
C LYS A 24 -3.50 13.10 4.88
N SER A 25 -3.83 12.16 4.00
CA SER A 25 -4.95 11.23 4.22
C SER A 25 -4.68 10.33 5.42
N LEU A 26 -5.54 10.41 6.44
CA LEU A 26 -5.50 9.53 7.60
C LEU A 26 -5.57 8.05 7.19
N GLY A 27 -6.40 7.71 6.20
CA GLY A 27 -6.53 6.34 5.71
C GLY A 27 -5.20 5.78 5.17
N LEU A 28 -4.47 6.58 4.38
CA LEU A 28 -3.18 6.16 3.85
C LEU A 28 -2.08 6.11 4.90
N GLN A 29 -2.17 6.95 5.95
CA GLN A 29 -1.29 6.85 7.10
C GLN A 29 -1.50 5.54 7.84
N ILE A 30 -2.76 5.16 8.11
CA ILE A 30 -3.10 3.89 8.76
C ILE A 30 -2.59 2.69 7.94
N VAL A 31 -2.87 2.68 6.63
CA VAL A 31 -2.43 1.60 5.73
C VAL A 31 -0.92 1.43 5.75
N ARG A 32 -0.15 2.53 5.67
CA ARG A 32 1.32 2.47 5.74
C ARG A 32 1.81 1.96 7.08
N THR A 33 1.31 2.47 8.20
CA THR A 33 1.74 1.99 9.52
C THR A 33 1.50 0.50 9.69
N LEU A 34 0.33 0.00 9.29
CA LEU A 34 0.02 -1.43 9.39
C LEU A 34 0.95 -2.28 8.51
N ILE A 35 1.23 -1.85 7.29
CA ILE A 35 2.01 -2.65 6.34
C ILE A 35 3.51 -2.51 6.58
N GLU A 36 4.02 -1.29 6.59
CA GLU A 36 5.44 -0.98 6.62
C GLU A 36 6.01 -1.11 8.04
N ASP A 37 5.32 -0.58 9.05
CA ASP A 37 5.83 -0.58 10.43
C ASP A 37 5.51 -1.89 11.16
N ASP A 38 4.24 -2.32 11.16
CA ASP A 38 3.80 -3.46 11.98
C ASP A 38 4.07 -4.82 11.33
N MET A 39 4.00 -4.90 9.99
CA MET A 39 4.13 -6.15 9.24
C MET A 39 5.47 -6.29 8.50
N SER A 40 6.34 -5.26 8.52
CA SER A 40 7.59 -5.22 7.75
C SER A 40 7.38 -5.54 6.26
N GLY A 41 6.25 -5.11 5.71
CA GLY A 41 5.87 -5.25 4.32
C GLY A 41 6.16 -4.00 3.48
N THR A 42 5.60 -3.97 2.29
CA THR A 42 5.69 -2.83 1.36
C THR A 42 4.32 -2.47 0.83
N PHE A 43 4.09 -1.16 0.65
CA PHE A 43 2.87 -0.61 0.08
C PHE A 43 3.21 0.30 -1.10
N GLU A 44 2.75 -0.08 -2.30
CA GLU A 44 2.92 0.68 -3.53
C GLU A 44 1.55 1.16 -4.04
N LEU A 45 1.48 2.39 -4.52
CA LEU A 45 0.26 2.96 -5.11
C LEU A 45 0.64 3.69 -6.41
N TYR A 46 0.02 3.32 -7.52
CA TYR A 46 0.35 3.85 -8.85
C TYR A 46 -0.88 3.82 -9.78
N ASN A 47 -0.76 4.52 -10.92
CA ASN A 47 -1.75 4.48 -11.98
C ASN A 47 -1.50 3.31 -12.95
N ASP A 48 -2.51 2.47 -13.14
CA ASP A 48 -2.58 1.47 -14.21
C ASP A 48 -4.05 1.26 -14.61
N HIS A 49 -4.50 1.95 -15.66
CA HIS A 49 -5.91 1.96 -16.12
C HIS A 49 -6.95 2.30 -15.03
N GLY A 50 -6.52 3.05 -14.00
CA GLY A 50 -7.23 3.33 -12.77
C GLY A 50 -6.22 3.39 -11.62
N THR A 51 -6.66 3.27 -10.37
CA THR A 51 -5.73 3.17 -9.23
C THR A 51 -5.34 1.73 -8.97
N HIS A 52 -4.05 1.48 -8.79
CA HIS A 52 -3.51 0.18 -8.42
C HIS A 52 -2.77 0.28 -7.09
N ALA A 53 -3.15 -0.56 -6.12
CA ALA A 53 -2.46 -0.72 -4.85
C ALA A 53 -1.86 -2.13 -4.76
N LYS A 54 -0.56 -2.21 -4.50
CA LYS A 54 0.16 -3.48 -4.33
C LYS A 54 0.77 -3.55 -2.94
N ILE A 55 0.47 -4.65 -2.24
CA ILE A 55 0.95 -4.90 -0.88
C ILE A 55 1.74 -6.20 -0.89
N THR A 56 2.98 -6.15 -0.42
CA THR A 56 3.79 -7.37 -0.22
C THR A 56 4.11 -7.53 1.25
N VAL A 57 3.77 -8.67 1.85
CA VAL A 57 4.04 -8.96 3.26
C VAL A 57 4.73 -10.32 3.43
N PRO A 58 5.65 -10.46 4.41
CA PRO A 58 6.27 -11.74 4.72
C PRO A 58 5.25 -12.81 5.13
N SER A 59 5.43 -14.05 4.67
CA SER A 59 4.53 -15.17 5.01
C SER A 59 4.64 -15.62 6.48
N SER A 60 5.81 -15.40 7.09
CA SER A 60 6.00 -15.50 8.52
C SER A 60 5.80 -14.11 9.09
N LEU A 61 4.62 -13.86 9.65
CA LEU A 61 4.40 -12.67 10.46
C LEU A 61 5.33 -12.78 11.67
N GLY A 62 6.48 -12.09 11.61
CA GLY A 62 7.26 -11.76 12.80
C GLY A 62 6.54 -10.66 13.57
N GLY A 63 5.26 -10.88 13.89
CA GLY A 63 4.40 -9.89 14.54
C GLY A 63 4.50 -10.05 16.05
N GLY A 64 5.02 -9.02 16.71
CA GLY A 64 5.01 -8.87 18.17
C GLY A 64 6.40 -8.85 18.79
N LYS A 65 6.84 -7.66 19.21
CA LYS A 65 7.52 -7.55 20.51
C LYS A 65 6.46 -7.45 21.60
#